data_AF-A0A7G2C5D8-F1
#
_entry.id   AF-A0A7G2C5D8-F1
#
_cell.length_a   1.000
_cell.length_b   1.000
_cell.length_c   1.000
_cell.angle_alpha   90.00
_cell.angle_beta   90.00
_cell.angle_gamma   90.00
#
_symmetry.space_group_name_H-M   'P 1'
#
loop_
_entity.id
_entity.type
_entity.pdbx_description
1 polymer ?
#
loop_
_entity_poly.entity_id
_entity_poly.type
_entity_poly.pdbx_seq_one_letter_code
_entity_poly.pdbx_strand_id
1 'polypeptide(L)'
;MNRFSIPQRMMVYAVLLCTLLSATPVFTAEGIDINHHLGHNLYSFFLLSNLGRDPLLFQQFYNKSSGVEMSLSPNAYRTLEMDGNHIFKVAHEVSFTERKLPYKVSLSKEWVVLEKPMKATANGTVLLHCRLPLLLTAAQLRERQDAFLAANLEKMRETLTRVWDTVESSSTTGCLYGNGEDNVIKSKHFYILCPKGSIAHIRKTAFHRGNVTSEKDHERIDNKISTFIQGVVKSTSSVYSFFTQPSHARLFEVIGEYDPAVSTVTFDREDNTWKITYPSSHRCGRDYLYGDTNKTWTSTIKLRCSSLKPTSEENQFYWSFNEVKQLCRYDIEIGVREVCEWNLEWDNLRVTPIPCVELQ
;
A
#
# COMPACT_ATOMS: atom_id res chain seq x y z
N MET A 1 -37.09 32.21 1.40
CA MET A 1 -35.93 31.60 0.72
C MET A 1 -34.80 32.61 0.71
N ASN A 2 -33.94 32.59 1.74
CA ASN A 2 -32.85 33.55 1.87
C ASN A 2 -31.69 33.11 0.98
N ARG A 3 -31.50 33.81 -0.15
CA ARG A 3 -30.28 33.71 -0.96
C ARG A 3 -29.15 34.35 -0.15
N PHE A 4 -28.16 33.56 0.24
CA PHE A 4 -26.93 34.11 0.81
C PHE A 4 -26.22 34.92 -0.29
N SER A 5 -26.03 36.21 -0.05
CA SER A 5 -25.27 37.11 -0.91
C SER A 5 -23.78 36.76 -0.81
N ILE A 6 -23.19 36.38 -1.94
CA ILE A 6 -21.73 36.25 -2.09
C ILE A 6 -21.16 37.68 -1.95
N PRO A 7 -20.21 37.94 -1.05
CA PRO A 7 -19.60 39.26 -0.93
C PRO A 7 -18.81 39.58 -2.20
N GLN A 8 -19.36 40.47 -3.03
CA GLN A 8 -18.70 41.05 -4.18
C GLN A 8 -17.61 42.03 -3.72
N ARG A 9 -16.39 41.57 -3.46
CA ARG A 9 -15.20 42.44 -3.49
C ARG A 9 -13.98 41.70 -4.05
N MET A 10 -13.37 42.38 -5.03
CA MET A 10 -12.11 42.08 -5.76
C MET A 10 -12.21 41.13 -6.96
N MET A 11 -12.70 41.69 -8.07
CA MET A 11 -12.21 41.34 -9.41
C MET A 11 -10.74 41.77 -9.50
N VAL A 12 -9.84 40.82 -9.73
CA VAL A 12 -8.55 41.08 -10.35
C VAL A 12 -8.41 40.07 -11.48
N TYR A 13 -8.57 40.55 -12.72
CA TYR A 13 -8.04 39.88 -13.90
C TYR A 13 -6.51 40.05 -13.86
N ALA A 14 -5.77 38.94 -13.72
CA ALA A 14 -4.43 38.82 -14.27
C ALA A 14 -3.96 37.37 -14.22
N VAL A 15 -3.81 36.80 -15.42
CA VAL A 15 -2.72 35.90 -15.78
C VAL A 15 -1.40 36.50 -15.24
N LEU A 16 -0.46 35.66 -14.76
CA LEU A 16 0.96 35.97 -14.49
C LEU A 16 1.28 36.73 -13.16
N LEU A 17 1.74 36.03 -12.11
CA LEU A 17 3.18 35.79 -11.84
C LEU A 17 3.41 35.15 -10.44
N CYS A 18 3.97 33.94 -10.46
CA CYS A 18 5.01 33.56 -9.51
C CYS A 18 6.14 34.58 -9.57
N THR A 19 6.38 35.39 -8.54
CA THR A 19 7.73 35.80 -8.13
C THR A 19 7.71 36.35 -6.72
N LEU A 20 8.51 35.72 -5.86
CA LEU A 20 9.34 36.23 -4.75
C LEU A 20 9.72 34.96 -3.96
N LEU A 21 10.72 34.17 -4.38
CA LEU A 21 12.15 34.52 -4.30
C LEU A 21 12.99 33.79 -5.37
N SER A 22 13.77 34.61 -6.10
CA SER A 22 15.02 34.35 -6.84
C SER A 22 15.12 33.18 -7.85
N ALA A 23 14.88 33.48 -9.14
CA ALA A 23 15.93 33.61 -10.18
C ALA A 23 15.31 33.50 -11.60
N THR A 24 15.24 34.65 -12.30
CA THR A 24 15.07 34.92 -13.74
C THR A 24 14.21 34.01 -14.66
N PRO A 25 13.24 34.58 -15.41
CA PRO A 25 12.25 33.85 -16.23
C PRO A 25 12.64 33.73 -17.71
N VAL A 26 12.26 32.61 -18.34
CA VAL A 26 12.02 32.53 -19.78
C VAL A 26 10.67 31.82 -19.93
N PHE A 27 9.61 32.59 -20.14
CA PHE A 27 8.26 32.10 -20.42
C PHE A 27 7.83 32.55 -21.81
N THR A 28 7.72 31.59 -22.73
CA THR A 28 6.85 31.68 -23.90
C THR A 28 5.53 30.98 -23.57
N ALA A 29 4.44 31.50 -24.16
CA ALA A 29 3.07 31.07 -23.94
C ALA A 29 2.83 29.64 -24.47
N GLU A 30 2.93 28.66 -23.59
CA GLU A 30 2.39 27.30 -23.78
C GLU A 30 1.68 26.90 -22.49
N GLY A 31 0.58 26.16 -22.65
CA GLY A 31 -0.37 25.81 -21.60
C GLY A 31 0.33 25.32 -20.33
N ILE A 32 -0.12 25.85 -19.19
CA ILE A 32 0.27 25.33 -17.88
C ILE A 32 -0.27 23.91 -17.82
N ASP A 33 0.59 22.94 -18.13
CA ASP A 33 0.37 21.55 -17.79
C ASP A 33 0.49 21.45 -16.26
N ILE A 34 -0.66 21.60 -15.59
CA ILE A 34 -0.80 21.57 -14.13
C ILE A 34 -0.23 20.26 -13.57
N ASN A 35 -0.14 19.20 -14.39
CA ASN A 35 0.45 17.92 -14.00
C ASN A 35 1.99 17.96 -13.92
N HIS A 36 2.67 18.88 -14.61
CA HIS A 36 4.13 18.91 -14.66
C HIS A 36 4.76 19.79 -13.55
N HIS A 37 4.01 20.75 -13.00
CA HIS A 37 4.50 21.68 -11.96
C HIS A 37 4.03 21.35 -10.54
N LEU A 38 2.91 20.66 -10.38
CA LEU A 38 2.47 20.10 -9.11
C LEU A 38 2.76 18.61 -9.17
N GLY A 39 3.90 18.19 -8.60
CA GLY A 39 4.37 16.80 -8.65
C GLY A 39 3.20 15.81 -8.61
N HIS A 40 3.14 14.95 -9.64
CA HIS A 40 2.04 14.01 -9.87
C HIS A 40 1.45 13.47 -8.55
N ASN A 41 0.12 13.60 -8.38
CA ASN A 41 -0.68 13.05 -7.28
C ASN A 41 -0.68 13.80 -5.93
N LEU A 42 -0.16 15.02 -5.82
CA LEU A 42 -0.23 15.77 -4.55
C LEU A 42 -1.54 16.55 -4.34
N TYR A 43 -2.28 16.85 -5.40
CA TYR A 43 -3.52 17.63 -5.33
C TYR A 43 -4.66 17.00 -6.12
N SER A 44 -5.89 17.27 -5.70
CA SER A 44 -7.10 16.86 -6.45
C SER A 44 -8.21 17.89 -6.30
N PHE A 45 -8.94 18.17 -7.37
CA PHE A 45 -10.02 19.15 -7.33
C PHE A 45 -11.31 18.54 -6.77
N PHE A 46 -11.87 19.13 -5.73
CA PHE A 46 -13.09 18.66 -5.08
C PHE A 46 -14.21 19.66 -5.33
N LEU A 47 -15.17 19.30 -6.17
CA LEU A 47 -16.37 20.10 -6.37
C LEU A 47 -17.33 19.90 -5.19
N LEU A 48 -17.48 20.93 -4.35
CA LEU A 48 -18.36 20.90 -3.19
C LEU A 48 -19.82 20.85 -3.64
N SER A 49 -20.54 19.86 -3.14
CA SER A 49 -21.98 19.71 -3.35
C SER A 49 -22.74 20.41 -2.22
N ASN A 50 -23.98 20.83 -2.49
CA ASN A 50 -24.92 21.32 -1.47
C ASN A 50 -24.53 22.60 -0.71
N LEU A 51 -23.58 23.40 -1.18
CA LEU A 51 -23.15 24.64 -0.50
C LEU A 51 -24.31 25.62 -0.21
N GLY A 52 -25.32 25.67 -1.10
CA GLY A 52 -26.52 26.49 -0.90
C GLY A 52 -27.54 25.95 0.12
N ARG A 53 -27.38 24.69 0.56
CA ARG A 53 -28.26 24.02 1.54
C ARG A 53 -27.55 23.71 2.86
N ASP A 54 -26.23 23.81 2.90
CA ASP A 54 -25.41 23.58 4.09
C ASP A 54 -24.72 24.90 4.52
N PRO A 55 -25.33 25.65 5.46
CA PRO A 55 -24.76 26.89 5.97
C PRO A 55 -23.41 26.70 6.67
N LEU A 56 -23.16 25.53 7.24
CA LEU A 56 -21.90 25.21 7.89
C LEU A 56 -20.80 25.05 6.84
N LEU A 57 -21.07 24.31 5.77
CA LEU A 57 -20.13 24.15 4.66
C LEU A 57 -19.84 25.50 3.98
N PHE A 58 -20.86 26.34 3.77
CA PHE A 58 -20.71 27.70 3.26
C PHE A 58 -19.78 28.54 4.16
N GLN A 59 -20.04 28.55 5.47
CA GLN A 59 -19.21 29.27 6.44
C GLN A 59 -17.76 28.75 6.46
N GLN A 60 -17.57 27.43 6.43
CA GLN A 60 -16.24 26.83 6.42
C GLN A 60 -15.47 27.14 5.12
N PHE A 61 -16.16 27.25 3.99
CA PHE A 61 -15.52 27.51 2.71
C PHE A 61 -15.20 28.99 2.50
N TYR A 62 -16.16 29.90 2.71
CA TYR A 62 -15.98 31.33 2.41
C TYR A 62 -15.41 32.15 3.57
N ASN A 63 -15.81 31.85 4.81
CA ASN A 63 -15.57 32.75 5.93
C ASN A 63 -14.46 32.28 6.88
N LYS A 64 -14.04 31.02 6.76
CA LYS A 64 -12.99 30.47 7.63
C LYS A 64 -11.64 31.13 7.35
N SER A 65 -10.92 31.50 8.40
CA SER A 65 -9.60 32.11 8.33
C SER A 65 -8.53 31.15 7.78
N SER A 66 -7.45 31.70 7.22
CA SER A 66 -6.30 30.92 6.74
C SER A 66 -5.78 29.96 7.80
N GLY A 67 -5.39 28.76 7.40
CA GLY A 67 -4.77 27.78 8.29
C GLY A 67 -5.74 27.09 9.24
N VAL A 68 -7.03 27.44 9.23
CA VAL A 68 -8.04 26.72 9.98
C VAL A 68 -8.55 25.55 9.16
N GLU A 69 -8.50 24.36 9.74
CA GLU A 69 -8.89 23.11 9.11
C GLU A 69 -10.40 23.05 8.82
N MET A 70 -10.77 22.89 7.55
CA MET A 70 -12.11 22.56 7.06
C MET A 70 -12.29 21.03 7.04
N SER A 71 -13.47 20.56 7.43
CA SER A 71 -13.79 19.12 7.41
C SER A 71 -14.86 18.87 6.35
N LEU A 72 -14.50 18.11 5.32
CA LEU A 72 -15.33 17.73 4.19
C LEU A 72 -15.88 16.32 4.42
N SER A 73 -17.19 16.21 4.63
CA SER A 73 -17.86 14.91 4.64
C SER A 73 -17.71 14.22 3.28
N PRO A 74 -17.58 12.89 3.21
CA PRO A 74 -17.50 12.14 1.95
C PRO A 74 -18.64 12.47 0.97
N ASN A 75 -19.82 12.80 1.49
CA ASN A 75 -21.01 13.13 0.70
C ASN A 75 -21.08 14.61 0.28
N ALA A 76 -20.17 15.46 0.78
CA ALA A 76 -20.17 16.90 0.57
C ALA A 76 -19.37 17.34 -0.67
N TYR A 77 -18.76 16.42 -1.42
CA TYR A 77 -17.97 16.75 -2.60
C TYR A 77 -18.00 15.67 -3.68
N ARG A 78 -17.55 16.04 -4.89
CA ARG A 78 -17.25 15.15 -6.01
C ARG A 78 -15.84 15.44 -6.52
N THR A 79 -15.07 14.41 -6.84
CA THR A 79 -13.72 14.59 -7.40
C THR A 79 -13.82 14.97 -8.88
N LEU A 80 -13.05 15.97 -9.29
CA LEU A 80 -12.87 16.35 -10.69
C LEU A 80 -11.53 15.81 -11.19
N GLU A 81 -11.56 15.22 -12.38
CA GLU A 81 -10.38 14.79 -13.14
C GLU A 81 -10.19 15.73 -14.31
N MET A 82 -8.94 16.14 -14.54
CA MET A 82 -8.55 16.81 -15.78
C MET A 82 -8.28 15.76 -16.84
N ASP A 83 -9.02 15.80 -17.94
CA ASP A 83 -8.65 15.07 -19.15
C ASP A 83 -7.40 15.71 -19.80
N GLY A 84 -6.71 14.99 -20.69
CA GLY A 84 -5.54 15.48 -21.43
C GLY A 84 -5.78 16.76 -22.25
N ASN A 85 -7.05 17.17 -22.40
CA ASN A 85 -7.46 18.44 -23.01
C ASN A 85 -7.80 19.55 -21.98
N HIS A 86 -7.37 19.41 -20.72
CA HIS A 86 -7.65 20.35 -19.62
C HIS A 86 -9.16 20.52 -19.32
N ILE A 87 -9.97 19.55 -19.73
CA ILE A 87 -11.41 19.53 -19.47
C ILE A 87 -11.64 18.85 -18.12
N PHE A 88 -12.19 19.58 -17.15
CA PHE A 88 -12.63 18.99 -15.88
C PHE A 88 -13.86 18.11 -16.10
N LYS A 89 -13.67 16.80 -16.02
CA LYS A 89 -14.74 15.81 -15.94
C LYS A 89 -14.96 15.46 -14.48
N VAL A 90 -16.21 15.20 -14.09
CA VAL A 90 -16.43 14.48 -12.84
C VAL A 90 -15.78 13.11 -13.09
N ALA A 91 -14.84 12.73 -12.21
CA ALA A 91 -14.24 11.40 -12.28
C ALA A 91 -15.39 10.39 -12.45
N HIS A 92 -15.23 9.38 -13.32
CA HIS A 92 -16.15 8.23 -13.24
C HIS A 92 -16.21 7.83 -11.77
N GLU A 93 -17.39 7.47 -11.26
CA GLU A 93 -17.60 7.04 -9.87
C GLU A 93 -16.71 5.81 -9.58
N VAL A 94 -15.39 5.98 -9.50
CA VAL A 94 -14.53 5.22 -8.65
C VAL A 94 -15.15 5.50 -7.29
N SER A 95 -15.71 4.44 -6.72
CA SER A 95 -16.59 4.45 -5.56
C SER A 95 -15.91 5.08 -4.34
N PHE A 96 -15.76 6.39 -4.33
CA PHE A 96 -15.44 7.18 -3.14
C PHE A 96 -16.60 7.15 -2.14
N THR A 97 -17.75 6.59 -2.55
CA THR A 97 -18.86 6.15 -1.69
C THR A 97 -18.43 5.20 -0.56
N GLU A 98 -17.21 4.64 -0.59
CA GLU A 98 -16.67 3.86 0.54
C GLU A 98 -15.76 4.64 1.50
N ARG A 99 -15.43 5.92 1.22
CA ARG A 99 -14.65 6.72 2.20
C ARG A 99 -15.49 6.94 3.45
N LYS A 100 -15.16 6.24 4.53
CA LYS A 100 -15.86 6.34 5.82
C LYS A 100 -15.47 7.58 6.64
N LEU A 101 -14.30 8.17 6.38
CA LEU A 101 -13.76 9.26 7.20
C LEU A 101 -13.90 10.62 6.49
N PRO A 102 -14.23 11.70 7.22
CA PRO A 102 -14.24 13.04 6.68
C PRO A 102 -12.84 13.47 6.29
N TYR A 103 -12.75 14.17 5.17
CA TYR A 103 -11.49 14.71 4.67
C TYR A 103 -11.23 16.08 5.31
N LYS A 104 -10.10 16.22 6.00
CA LYS A 104 -9.70 17.46 6.67
C LYS A 104 -8.69 18.24 5.84
N VAL A 105 -8.94 19.52 5.54
CA VAL A 105 -8.03 20.35 4.73
C VAL A 105 -7.86 21.74 5.34
N SER A 106 -6.62 22.20 5.47
CA SER A 106 -6.34 23.58 5.88
C SER A 106 -6.37 24.48 4.67
N LEU A 107 -7.20 25.53 4.68
CA LEU A 107 -7.36 26.42 3.53
C LEU A 107 -6.44 27.63 3.64
N SER A 108 -5.91 28.08 2.50
CA SER A 108 -5.17 29.33 2.40
C SER A 108 -6.13 30.53 2.27
N LYS A 109 -5.59 31.74 2.20
CA LYS A 109 -6.36 32.96 1.84
C LYS A 109 -6.55 33.13 0.34
N GLU A 110 -5.87 32.33 -0.46
CA GLU A 110 -5.80 32.46 -1.91
C GLU A 110 -6.96 31.72 -2.58
N TRP A 111 -7.44 32.35 -3.64
CA TRP A 111 -8.57 31.90 -4.43
C TRP A 111 -8.17 31.90 -5.90
N VAL A 112 -8.68 30.92 -6.63
CA VAL A 112 -8.50 30.83 -8.08
C VAL A 112 -9.85 30.60 -8.73
N VAL A 113 -10.05 31.21 -9.89
CA VAL A 113 -11.22 30.94 -10.73
C VAL A 113 -10.76 30.14 -11.93
N LEU A 114 -11.39 28.99 -12.15
CA LEU A 114 -11.07 28.09 -13.26
C LEU A 114 -12.25 28.02 -14.21
N GLU A 115 -11.98 27.98 -15.51
CA GLU A 115 -13.01 27.72 -16.51
C GLU A 115 -13.17 26.20 -16.70
N LYS A 116 -14.38 25.69 -16.46
CA LYS A 116 -14.77 24.33 -16.77
C LYS A 116 -15.52 24.32 -18.11
N PRO A 117 -14.92 23.79 -19.19
CA PRO A 117 -15.63 23.64 -20.45
C PRO A 117 -16.75 22.60 -20.30
N MET A 118 -18.00 22.98 -20.56
CA MET A 118 -19.12 22.04 -20.63
C MET A 118 -19.04 21.22 -21.93
N LYS A 119 -19.58 20.00 -21.91
CA LYS A 119 -19.76 19.20 -23.15
C LYS A 119 -20.54 20.03 -24.18
N ALA A 120 -20.13 19.90 -25.44
CA ALA A 120 -20.48 20.70 -26.62
C ALA A 120 -21.98 20.85 -26.98
N THR A 121 -22.92 20.40 -26.14
CA THR A 121 -24.36 20.50 -26.37
C THR A 121 -25.01 21.70 -25.68
N ALA A 122 -24.30 22.39 -24.78
CA ALA A 122 -24.75 23.65 -24.17
C ALA A 122 -23.64 24.69 -24.33
N ASN A 123 -23.90 25.77 -25.08
CA ASN A 123 -22.98 26.87 -25.25
C ASN A 123 -22.80 27.61 -23.91
N GLY A 124 -21.80 27.23 -23.12
CA GLY A 124 -21.44 27.90 -21.88
C GLY A 124 -20.21 27.29 -21.21
N THR A 125 -19.33 28.15 -20.67
CA THR A 125 -18.31 27.76 -19.70
C THR A 125 -18.89 27.91 -18.30
N VAL A 126 -18.63 26.93 -17.41
CA VAL A 126 -18.97 27.08 -15.99
C VAL A 126 -17.72 27.54 -15.27
N LEU A 127 -17.81 28.61 -14.49
CA LEU A 127 -16.69 29.08 -13.67
C LEU A 127 -16.67 28.31 -12.35
N LEU A 128 -15.51 27.77 -12.00
CA LEU A 128 -15.25 27.15 -10.71
C LEU A 128 -14.50 28.14 -9.83
N HIS A 129 -15.07 28.49 -8.69
CA HIS A 129 -14.40 29.26 -7.66
C HIS A 129 -13.74 28.29 -6.67
N CYS A 130 -12.41 28.21 -6.70
CA CYS A 130 -11.63 27.26 -5.93
C CYS A 130 -10.80 27.96 -4.86
N ARG A 131 -10.72 27.36 -3.68
CA ARG A 131 -9.87 27.85 -2.59
C ARG A 131 -8.62 26.99 -2.51
N LEU A 132 -7.45 27.61 -2.58
CA LEU A 132 -6.20 26.86 -2.52
C LEU A 132 -5.98 26.30 -1.10
N PRO A 133 -5.61 25.02 -0.98
CA PRO A 133 -5.24 24.46 0.30
C PRO A 133 -3.83 24.91 0.69
N LEU A 134 -3.52 24.85 1.98
CA LEU A 134 -2.15 24.86 2.45
C LEU A 134 -1.52 23.48 2.22
N LEU A 135 -0.21 23.49 1.96
CA LEU A 135 0.58 22.26 1.88
C LEU A 135 0.43 21.42 3.15
N LEU A 136 0.22 20.12 2.96
CA LEU A 136 0.14 19.17 4.05
C LEU A 136 1.50 19.07 4.75
N THR A 137 1.51 19.31 6.06
CA THR A 137 2.73 19.09 6.87
C THR A 137 2.91 17.60 7.18
N ALA A 138 4.14 17.19 7.50
CA ALA A 138 4.42 15.81 7.92
C ALA A 138 3.61 15.38 9.17
N ALA A 139 3.36 16.32 10.10
CA ALA A 139 2.55 16.07 11.29
C ALA A 139 1.08 15.80 10.93
N GLN A 140 0.50 16.60 10.03
CA GLN A 140 -0.87 16.41 9.57
C GLN A 140 -1.04 15.12 8.75
N LEU A 141 -0.05 14.77 7.91
CA LEU A 141 -0.08 13.48 7.21
C LEU A 141 -0.07 12.31 8.20
N ARG A 142 0.77 12.39 9.25
CA ARG A 142 0.84 11.36 10.30
C ARG A 142 -0.47 11.24 11.07
N GLU A 143 -1.10 12.35 11.42
CA GLU A 143 -2.42 12.34 12.09
C GLU A 143 -3.48 11.65 11.22
N ARG A 144 -3.49 11.90 9.91
CA ARG A 144 -4.41 11.22 8.98
C ARG A 144 -4.15 9.73 8.87
N GLN A 145 -2.88 9.32 8.80
CA GLN A 145 -2.49 7.91 8.79
C GLN A 145 -2.89 7.22 10.11
N ASP A 146 -2.70 7.89 11.24
CA ASP A 146 -3.11 7.39 12.56
C ASP A 146 -4.63 7.21 12.65
N ALA A 147 -5.41 8.19 12.18
CA ALA A 147 -6.86 8.10 12.14
C ALA A 147 -7.34 6.97 11.20
N PHE A 148 -6.69 6.81 10.04
CA PHE A 148 -6.99 5.75 9.10
C PHE A 148 -6.73 4.36 9.69
N LEU A 149 -5.57 4.16 10.33
CA LEU A 149 -5.26 2.92 11.03
C LEU A 149 -6.26 2.70 12.15
N ALA A 150 -6.48 3.67 13.04
CA ALA A 150 -7.39 3.51 14.18
C ALA A 150 -8.81 3.10 13.75
N ALA A 151 -9.31 3.61 12.63
CA ALA A 151 -10.63 3.27 12.11
C ALA A 151 -10.71 1.89 11.44
N ASN A 152 -9.60 1.35 10.94
CA ASN A 152 -9.61 0.16 10.07
C ASN A 152 -8.74 -1.01 10.56
N LEU A 153 -7.90 -0.81 11.58
CA LEU A 153 -6.86 -1.76 11.99
C LEU A 153 -7.42 -3.15 12.28
N GLU A 154 -8.48 -3.24 13.09
CA GLU A 154 -9.11 -4.51 13.45
C GLU A 154 -9.64 -5.24 12.21
N LYS A 155 -10.42 -4.54 11.37
CA LYS A 155 -10.99 -5.10 10.15
C LYS A 155 -9.90 -5.57 9.18
N MET A 156 -8.85 -4.77 8.97
CA MET A 156 -7.73 -5.12 8.11
C MET A 156 -6.98 -6.34 8.65
N ARG A 157 -6.72 -6.37 9.96
CA ARG A 157 -6.07 -7.51 10.63
C ARG A 157 -6.88 -8.79 10.50
N GLU A 158 -8.18 -8.74 10.75
CA GLU A 158 -9.08 -9.88 10.62
C GLU A 158 -9.13 -10.40 9.18
N THR A 159 -9.22 -9.49 8.19
CA THR A 159 -9.17 -9.86 6.78
C THR A 159 -7.87 -10.55 6.43
N LEU A 160 -6.72 -9.99 6.82
CA LEU A 160 -5.41 -10.59 6.54
C LEU A 160 -5.19 -11.91 7.28
N THR A 161 -5.69 -12.02 8.51
CA THR A 161 -5.64 -13.27 9.27
C THR A 161 -6.44 -14.34 8.54
N ARG A 162 -7.64 -14.01 8.06
CA ARG A 162 -8.45 -14.92 7.26
C ARG A 162 -7.77 -15.30 5.96
N VAL A 163 -7.20 -14.34 5.22
CA VAL A 163 -6.44 -14.62 3.99
C VAL A 163 -5.27 -15.55 4.28
N TRP A 164 -4.52 -15.31 5.35
CA TRP A 164 -3.41 -16.18 5.74
C TRP A 164 -3.88 -17.58 6.14
N ASP A 165 -4.99 -17.69 6.86
CA ASP A 165 -5.64 -18.97 7.16
C ASP A 165 -6.20 -19.64 5.91
N THR A 166 -6.53 -18.91 4.83
CA THR A 166 -7.01 -19.56 3.60
C THR A 166 -5.93 -20.42 2.93
N VAL A 167 -4.64 -20.12 3.12
CA VAL A 167 -3.53 -21.00 2.71
C VAL A 167 -3.72 -22.40 3.31
N GLU A 168 -4.21 -22.47 4.55
CA GLU A 168 -4.55 -23.71 5.25
C GLU A 168 -5.73 -24.45 4.57
N SER A 169 -6.70 -23.69 4.05
CA SER A 169 -7.98 -24.22 3.55
C SER A 169 -8.08 -24.49 2.04
N SER A 170 -7.29 -23.79 1.21
CA SER A 170 -7.42 -23.81 -0.27
C SER A 170 -6.47 -24.79 -0.94
N SER A 171 -5.37 -25.13 -0.26
CA SER A 171 -4.47 -26.21 -0.66
C SER A 171 -4.93 -27.50 0.01
N THR A 172 -4.81 -28.65 -0.66
CA THR A 172 -5.09 -29.97 -0.05
C THR A 172 -4.18 -30.29 1.15
N THR A 173 -3.27 -29.39 1.50
CA THR A 173 -2.07 -29.64 2.28
C THR A 173 -1.73 -28.53 3.29
N GLY A 174 -2.46 -27.42 3.25
CA GLY A 174 -2.43 -26.32 4.21
C GLY A 174 -1.17 -25.45 4.26
N CYS A 175 -0.25 -25.54 3.30
CA CYS A 175 1.02 -24.82 3.30
C CYS A 175 1.42 -24.31 1.90
N LEU A 176 2.13 -23.19 1.84
CA LEU A 176 2.84 -22.74 0.63
C LEU A 176 4.17 -23.46 0.50
N TYR A 177 4.60 -23.73 -0.72
CA TYR A 177 5.92 -24.32 -0.96
C TYR A 177 6.46 -24.00 -2.34
N GLY A 178 7.76 -24.18 -2.51
CA GLY A 178 8.43 -24.01 -3.80
C GLY A 178 9.72 -23.20 -3.70
N ASN A 179 10.17 -22.69 -4.85
CA ASN A 179 11.32 -21.81 -4.90
C ASN A 179 10.92 -20.40 -4.44
N GLY A 180 11.55 -19.94 -3.36
CA GLY A 180 11.27 -18.61 -2.78
C GLY A 180 12.16 -17.50 -3.33
N GLU A 181 13.25 -17.85 -4.00
CA GLU A 181 14.21 -16.84 -4.49
C GLU A 181 13.91 -16.52 -5.95
N ASP A 182 13.79 -15.22 -6.26
CA ASP A 182 13.60 -14.74 -7.63
C ASP A 182 14.73 -15.25 -8.54
N ASN A 183 14.41 -15.45 -9.82
CA ASN A 183 15.27 -16.04 -10.86
C ASN A 183 16.61 -15.30 -11.12
N VAL A 184 16.98 -14.31 -10.32
CA VAL A 184 18.27 -13.60 -10.35
C VAL A 184 19.41 -14.53 -9.92
N ILE A 185 19.15 -15.44 -8.97
CA ILE A 185 20.14 -16.40 -8.49
C ILE A 185 19.94 -17.73 -9.22
N LYS A 186 20.98 -18.22 -9.91
CA LYS A 186 20.92 -19.50 -10.65
C LYS A 186 20.67 -20.72 -9.75
N SER A 187 20.95 -20.61 -8.45
CA SER A 187 20.65 -21.66 -7.47
C SER A 187 19.26 -21.45 -6.88
N LYS A 188 18.33 -22.37 -7.18
CA LYS A 188 17.02 -22.41 -6.53
C LYS A 188 17.13 -22.90 -5.09
N HIS A 189 16.39 -22.24 -4.21
CA HIS A 189 16.25 -22.57 -2.79
C HIS A 189 14.78 -22.85 -2.48
N PHE A 190 14.52 -24.00 -1.86
CA PHE A 190 13.16 -24.49 -1.67
C PHE A 190 12.71 -24.34 -0.22
N TYR A 191 11.48 -23.87 -0.04
CA TYR A 191 10.90 -23.60 1.27
C TYR A 191 9.50 -24.21 1.38
N ILE A 192 9.07 -24.43 2.63
CA ILE A 192 7.71 -24.79 3.02
C ILE A 192 7.27 -23.79 4.09
N LEU A 193 6.08 -23.21 3.93
CA LEU A 193 5.52 -22.19 4.82
C LEU A 193 4.10 -22.58 5.23
N CYS A 194 3.92 -22.88 6.51
CA CYS A 194 2.63 -23.31 7.05
C CYS A 194 2.07 -22.26 8.04
N PRO A 195 0.83 -21.74 7.86
CA PRO A 195 0.26 -20.68 8.69
C PRO A 195 0.24 -20.94 10.20
N LYS A 196 -0.09 -22.17 10.61
CA LYS A 196 -0.15 -22.60 12.02
C LYS A 196 0.90 -23.66 12.33
N GLY A 197 2.01 -23.64 11.61
CA GLY A 197 3.07 -24.64 11.72
C GLY A 197 4.46 -24.03 11.62
N SER A 198 5.38 -24.75 11.01
CA SER A 198 6.76 -24.33 10.86
C SER A 198 7.00 -23.73 9.47
N ILE A 199 7.97 -22.82 9.40
CA ILE A 199 8.62 -22.38 8.18
C ILE A 199 9.94 -23.12 8.08
N ALA A 200 10.14 -23.83 6.97
CA ALA A 200 11.29 -24.69 6.79
C ALA A 200 12.00 -24.42 5.46
N HIS A 201 13.33 -24.43 5.50
CA HIS A 201 14.21 -24.44 4.33
C HIS A 201 14.67 -25.86 4.02
N ILE A 202 14.58 -26.29 2.76
CA ILE A 202 14.99 -27.63 2.33
C ILE A 202 16.47 -27.67 2.01
N ARG A 203 17.19 -28.62 2.64
CA ARG A 203 18.64 -28.78 2.46
C ARG A 203 18.92 -29.53 1.16
N LYS A 204 19.32 -28.78 0.12
CA LYS A 204 19.70 -29.35 -1.18
C LYS A 204 20.79 -30.43 -1.08
N THR A 205 21.71 -30.28 -0.13
CA THR A 205 22.78 -31.27 0.16
C THR A 205 22.27 -32.63 0.63
N ALA A 206 21.02 -32.72 1.08
CA ALA A 206 20.42 -33.99 1.46
C ALA A 206 19.98 -34.82 0.24
N PHE A 207 19.72 -34.17 -0.90
CA PHE A 207 19.25 -34.80 -2.14
C PHE A 207 20.37 -35.09 -3.14
N HIS A 208 21.57 -34.57 -2.87
CA HIS A 208 22.75 -34.80 -3.68
C HIS A 208 24.03 -34.71 -2.84
N ARG A 209 24.90 -35.72 -2.95
CA ARG A 209 26.26 -35.71 -2.38
C ARG A 209 27.26 -35.57 -3.54
N GLY A 210 27.82 -34.38 -3.72
CA GLY A 210 28.81 -34.11 -4.77
C GLY A 210 28.81 -32.65 -5.23
N ASN A 211 29.84 -32.28 -5.98
CA ASN A 211 29.87 -30.99 -6.67
C ASN A 211 28.94 -31.06 -7.88
N VAL A 212 27.95 -30.17 -7.92
CA VAL A 212 27.08 -30.02 -9.09
C VAL A 212 27.82 -29.14 -10.09
N THR A 213 28.16 -29.70 -11.25
CA THR A 213 28.98 -29.00 -12.26
C THR A 213 28.18 -28.62 -13.51
N SER A 214 26.97 -29.17 -13.69
CA SER A 214 26.14 -28.92 -14.87
C SER A 214 24.75 -28.40 -14.52
N GLU A 215 24.18 -27.58 -15.42
CA GLU A 215 22.83 -27.03 -15.30
C GLU A 215 21.74 -28.14 -15.29
N LYS A 216 21.94 -29.19 -16.08
CA LYS A 216 21.05 -30.37 -16.08
C LYS A 216 21.05 -31.11 -14.75
N ASP A 217 22.18 -31.15 -14.04
CA ASP A 217 22.25 -31.76 -12.72
C ASP A 217 21.52 -30.90 -11.68
N HIS A 218 21.64 -29.57 -11.78
CA HIS A 218 20.85 -28.64 -10.96
C HIS A 218 19.35 -28.85 -11.17
N GLU A 219 18.89 -28.88 -12.42
CA GLU A 219 17.48 -29.12 -12.76
C GLU A 219 16.97 -30.47 -12.25
N ARG A 220 17.77 -31.53 -12.39
CA ARG A 220 17.41 -32.87 -11.90
C ARG A 220 17.27 -32.89 -10.38
N ILE A 221 18.13 -32.19 -9.65
CA ILE A 221 18.04 -32.07 -8.19
C ILE A 221 16.81 -31.25 -7.79
N ASP A 222 16.58 -30.14 -8.48
CA ASP A 222 15.43 -29.26 -8.23
C ASP A 222 14.10 -30.00 -8.45
N ASN A 223 14.00 -30.79 -9.52
CA ASN A 223 12.83 -31.63 -9.77
C ASN A 223 12.64 -32.71 -8.70
N LYS A 224 13.74 -33.35 -8.23
CA LYS A 224 13.67 -34.31 -7.11
C LYS A 224 13.15 -33.66 -5.83
N ILE A 225 13.62 -32.45 -5.52
CA ILE A 225 13.18 -31.69 -4.35
C ILE A 225 11.71 -31.31 -4.48
N SER A 226 11.30 -30.79 -5.64
CA SER A 226 9.89 -30.43 -5.92
C SER A 226 8.95 -31.64 -5.73
N THR A 227 9.28 -32.78 -6.33
CA THR A 227 8.50 -34.02 -6.17
C THR A 227 8.48 -34.52 -4.72
N PHE A 228 9.60 -34.40 -4.01
CA PHE A 228 9.67 -34.75 -2.59
C PHE A 228 8.76 -33.86 -1.75
N ILE A 229 8.82 -32.53 -1.94
CA ILE A 229 7.99 -31.56 -1.23
C ILE A 229 6.51 -31.86 -1.50
N GLN A 230 6.13 -32.02 -2.77
CA GLN A 230 4.77 -32.40 -3.13
C GLN A 230 4.36 -33.72 -2.45
N GLY A 231 5.26 -34.70 -2.37
CA GLY A 231 5.02 -35.95 -1.64
C GLY A 231 4.78 -35.75 -0.15
N VAL A 232 5.62 -34.98 0.54
CA VAL A 232 5.46 -34.65 1.97
C VAL A 232 4.13 -33.92 2.22
N VAL A 233 3.88 -32.91 1.41
CA VAL A 233 2.76 -31.99 1.53
C VAL A 233 1.44 -32.74 1.20
N LYS A 234 1.40 -33.65 0.23
CA LYS A 234 0.21 -34.47 -0.13
C LYS A 234 -0.01 -35.72 0.72
N SER A 235 1.02 -36.31 1.32
CA SER A 235 0.91 -37.61 2.02
C SER A 235 0.73 -37.50 3.53
N THR A 236 1.04 -36.34 4.12
CA THR A 236 0.98 -36.17 5.57
C THR A 236 -0.35 -35.57 5.99
N SER A 237 -1.01 -36.18 6.97
CA SER A 237 -2.18 -35.59 7.65
C SER A 237 -1.82 -34.32 8.42
N SER A 238 -0.53 -34.10 8.67
CA SER A 238 0.03 -32.88 9.23
C SER A 238 1.50 -32.74 8.84
N VAL A 239 1.84 -31.72 8.06
CA VAL A 239 3.24 -31.36 7.69
C VAL A 239 4.09 -31.09 8.93
N TYR A 240 3.48 -30.61 10.01
CA TYR A 240 4.16 -30.41 11.30
C TYR A 240 4.79 -31.70 11.84
N SER A 241 4.05 -32.82 11.78
CA SER A 241 4.57 -34.12 12.25
C SER A 241 5.82 -34.56 11.47
N PHE A 242 5.90 -34.22 10.18
CA PHE A 242 7.05 -34.51 9.34
C PHE A 242 8.31 -33.80 9.83
N PHE A 243 8.19 -32.52 10.24
CA PHE A 243 9.32 -31.73 10.72
C PHE A 243 9.82 -32.16 12.11
N THR A 244 8.96 -32.75 12.92
CA THR A 244 9.34 -33.24 14.26
C THR A 244 10.04 -34.60 14.25
N GLN A 245 10.02 -35.34 13.13
CA GLN A 245 10.62 -36.68 13.06
C GLN A 245 12.16 -36.61 12.98
N PRO A 246 12.90 -37.21 13.92
CA PRO A 246 14.37 -37.16 13.94
C PRO A 246 15.03 -37.74 12.67
N SER A 247 14.38 -38.73 12.05
CA SER A 247 14.82 -39.34 10.78
C SER A 247 14.89 -38.33 9.63
N HIS A 248 14.11 -37.25 9.69
CA HIS A 248 14.03 -36.24 8.64
C HIS A 248 14.83 -34.98 8.92
N ALA A 249 15.46 -34.84 10.10
CA ALA A 249 16.21 -33.66 10.50
C ALA A 249 17.37 -33.27 9.56
N ARG A 250 17.82 -34.19 8.68
CA ARG A 250 18.84 -33.90 7.66
C ARG A 250 18.28 -33.26 6.39
N LEU A 251 16.98 -33.36 6.16
CA LEU A 251 16.31 -32.95 4.91
C LEU A 251 15.94 -31.47 4.92
N PHE A 252 15.76 -30.86 6.08
CA PHE A 252 15.30 -29.49 6.23
C PHE A 252 15.94 -28.79 7.43
N GLU A 253 15.70 -27.50 7.52
CA GLU A 253 16.02 -26.63 8.64
C GLU A 253 14.79 -25.80 8.97
N VAL A 254 14.34 -25.86 10.23
CA VAL A 254 13.22 -25.06 10.71
C VAL A 254 13.74 -23.66 11.04
N ILE A 255 13.30 -22.67 10.24
CA ILE A 255 13.75 -21.28 10.32
C ILE A 255 12.73 -20.36 11.01
N GLY A 256 11.57 -20.90 11.40
CA GLY A 256 10.60 -20.24 12.24
C GLY A 256 9.45 -21.18 12.60
N GLU A 257 8.84 -20.97 13.77
CA GLU A 257 7.71 -21.75 14.26
C GLU A 257 6.56 -20.83 14.64
N TYR A 258 5.33 -21.29 14.41
CA TYR A 258 4.14 -20.58 14.84
C TYR A 258 4.07 -20.55 16.36
N ASP A 259 3.93 -19.36 16.92
CA ASP A 259 3.65 -19.13 18.33
C ASP A 259 2.43 -18.22 18.43
N PRO A 260 1.30 -18.68 19.00
CA PRO A 260 0.07 -17.89 19.05
C PRO A 260 0.21 -16.55 19.80
N ALA A 261 1.24 -16.38 20.65
CA ALA A 261 1.50 -15.13 21.35
C ALA A 261 2.12 -14.05 20.45
N VAL A 262 2.84 -14.42 19.38
CA VAL A 262 3.60 -13.48 18.53
C VAL A 262 3.33 -13.61 17.02
N SER A 263 2.93 -14.79 16.55
CA SER A 263 2.59 -15.08 15.15
C SER A 263 1.18 -14.63 14.79
N THR A 264 0.89 -13.36 15.09
CA THR A 264 -0.35 -12.69 14.73
C THR A 264 -0.07 -11.59 13.70
N VAL A 265 -1.09 -11.23 12.93
CA VAL A 265 -0.98 -10.14 11.95
C VAL A 265 -0.83 -8.82 12.71
N THR A 266 0.28 -8.13 12.45
CA THR A 266 0.58 -6.81 13.02
C THR A 266 0.92 -5.82 11.92
N PHE A 267 0.70 -4.52 12.17
CA PHE A 267 1.11 -3.47 11.25
C PHE A 267 2.42 -2.84 11.72
N ASP A 268 3.44 -2.90 10.89
CA ASP A 268 4.70 -2.20 11.10
C ASP A 268 4.60 -0.76 10.57
N ARG A 269 4.78 0.22 11.47
CA ARG A 269 4.70 1.65 11.14
C ARG A 269 5.95 2.19 10.47
N GLU A 270 7.11 1.58 10.70
CA GLU A 270 8.37 2.05 10.13
C GLU A 270 8.43 1.65 8.65
N ASP A 271 8.06 0.40 8.37
CA ASP A 271 8.05 -0.16 7.02
C ASP A 271 6.69 -0.01 6.30
N ASN A 272 5.67 0.58 6.95
CA ASN A 272 4.28 0.64 6.48
C ASN A 272 3.79 -0.69 5.88
N THR A 273 4.10 -1.80 6.56
CA THR A 273 3.93 -3.15 6.04
C THR A 273 3.22 -4.02 7.06
N TRP A 274 2.27 -4.82 6.61
CA TRP A 274 1.63 -5.85 7.45
C TRP A 274 2.56 -7.05 7.59
N LYS A 275 2.75 -7.54 8.82
CA LYS A 275 3.68 -8.63 9.11
C LYS A 275 3.14 -9.68 10.07
N ILE A 276 3.68 -10.90 9.95
CA ILE A 276 3.51 -12.01 10.89
C ILE A 276 4.90 -12.54 11.23
N THR A 277 5.19 -12.71 12.53
CA THR A 277 6.52 -13.14 12.99
C THR A 277 6.49 -14.58 13.48
N TYR A 278 7.44 -15.38 13.02
CA TYR A 278 7.67 -16.77 13.40
C TYR A 278 9.04 -16.86 14.09
N PRO A 279 9.08 -16.92 15.43
CA PRO A 279 10.34 -17.05 16.16
C PRO A 279 11.04 -18.37 15.82
N SER A 280 12.37 -18.38 15.90
CA SER A 280 13.18 -19.61 15.84
C SER A 280 13.96 -19.80 17.13
N SER A 281 14.19 -21.06 17.48
CA SER A 281 15.11 -21.46 18.56
C SER A 281 16.58 -21.42 18.10
N HIS A 282 16.84 -21.29 16.80
CA HIS A 282 18.19 -21.24 16.25
C HIS A 282 18.86 -19.91 16.58
N ARG A 283 20.05 -20.00 17.19
CA ARG A 283 20.87 -18.81 17.44
C ARG A 283 21.45 -18.29 16.15
N CYS A 284 21.36 -16.99 15.98
CA CYS A 284 22.15 -16.29 15.00
C CYS A 284 23.59 -16.26 15.51
N GLY A 285 24.57 -16.55 14.64
CA GLY A 285 25.97 -16.57 15.03
C GLY A 285 26.42 -15.25 15.66
N ARG A 286 27.62 -15.23 16.27
CA ARG A 286 28.20 -14.03 16.89
C ARG A 286 28.28 -12.86 15.89
N ASP A 287 27.34 -11.93 15.98
CA ASP A 287 27.49 -10.60 15.42
C ASP A 287 28.63 -9.92 16.19
N TYR A 288 29.84 -9.95 15.62
CA TYR A 288 31.02 -9.28 16.19
C TYR A 288 30.81 -7.77 16.36
N LEU A 289 29.80 -7.19 15.71
CA LEU A 289 29.54 -5.75 15.68
C LEU A 289 28.64 -5.24 16.82
N TYR A 290 27.82 -6.09 17.45
CA TYR A 290 26.84 -5.66 18.47
C TYR A 290 26.87 -6.45 19.78
N GLY A 291 27.68 -7.51 19.89
CA GLY A 291 27.93 -8.20 21.17
C GLY A 291 26.74 -8.97 21.75
N ASP A 292 25.58 -8.99 21.09
CA ASP A 292 24.42 -9.77 21.52
C ASP A 292 24.59 -11.24 21.11
N THR A 293 24.94 -12.07 22.07
CA THR A 293 25.14 -13.51 21.89
C THR A 293 23.86 -14.34 22.05
N ASN A 294 22.74 -13.69 22.38
CA ASN A 294 21.45 -14.33 22.61
C ASN A 294 20.45 -14.08 21.48
N LYS A 295 20.83 -13.36 20.43
CA LYS A 295 19.97 -13.10 19.28
C LYS A 295 19.63 -14.39 18.53
N THR A 296 18.35 -14.67 18.38
CA THR A 296 17.85 -15.82 17.61
C THR A 296 17.40 -15.38 16.22
N TRP A 297 17.35 -16.35 15.30
CA TRP A 297 16.74 -16.12 14.00
C TRP A 297 15.24 -15.91 14.13
N THR A 298 14.69 -15.09 13.24
CA THR A 298 13.25 -14.87 13.12
C THR A 298 12.85 -14.93 11.65
N SER A 299 11.70 -15.52 11.35
CA SER A 299 11.09 -15.44 10.02
C SER A 299 9.93 -14.47 10.06
N THR A 300 9.88 -13.52 9.14
CA THR A 300 8.85 -12.48 9.08
C THR A 300 8.15 -12.55 7.73
N ILE A 301 6.86 -12.87 7.76
CA ILE A 301 5.99 -12.82 6.58
C ILE A 301 5.50 -11.39 6.42
N LYS A 302 5.79 -10.77 5.30
CA LYS A 302 5.34 -9.42 4.90
C LYS A 302 4.21 -9.56 3.89
N LEU A 303 3.02 -9.13 4.27
CA LEU A 303 1.83 -9.13 3.43
C LEU A 303 1.79 -7.81 2.67
N ARG A 304 1.98 -7.86 1.35
CA ARG A 304 2.12 -6.67 0.49
C ARG A 304 1.16 -6.72 -0.68
N CYS A 305 0.83 -5.54 -1.21
CA CYS A 305 0.12 -5.48 -2.48
C CYS A 305 0.99 -6.11 -3.58
N SER A 306 0.42 -7.06 -4.32
CA SER A 306 1.03 -7.57 -5.53
C SER A 306 -0.03 -7.78 -6.59
N SER A 307 0.23 -7.28 -7.79
CA SER A 307 -0.52 -7.61 -9.01
C SER A 307 0.11 -8.77 -9.77
N LEU A 308 1.22 -9.33 -9.25
CA LEU A 308 1.92 -10.44 -9.86
C LEU A 308 1.05 -11.69 -9.79
N LYS A 309 1.13 -12.50 -10.86
CA LYS A 309 0.49 -13.81 -10.90
C LYS A 309 1.11 -14.71 -9.82
N PRO A 310 0.37 -15.71 -9.33
CA PRO A 310 0.91 -16.67 -8.38
C PRO A 310 2.20 -17.34 -8.90
N THR A 311 3.12 -17.68 -8.00
CA THR A 311 4.45 -18.22 -8.36
C THR A 311 4.37 -19.58 -9.08
N SER A 312 3.26 -20.30 -8.94
CA SER A 312 2.96 -21.55 -9.66
C SER A 312 1.46 -21.82 -9.69
N GLU A 313 0.97 -22.67 -10.59
CA GLU A 313 -0.45 -23.09 -10.64
C GLU A 313 -0.94 -23.74 -9.33
N GLU A 314 -0.04 -24.37 -8.57
CA GLU A 314 -0.34 -24.98 -7.26
C GLU A 314 -0.35 -23.97 -6.10
N ASN A 315 0.18 -22.75 -6.29
CA ASN A 315 0.23 -21.72 -5.26
C ASN A 315 -0.83 -20.66 -5.54
N GLN A 316 -1.57 -20.23 -4.51
CA GLN A 316 -2.59 -19.19 -4.65
C GLN A 316 -1.99 -17.77 -4.69
N PHE A 317 -0.77 -17.60 -4.20
CA PHE A 317 -0.14 -16.29 -4.00
C PHE A 317 1.20 -16.20 -4.72
N TYR A 318 1.56 -14.97 -5.13
CA TYR A 318 2.96 -14.63 -5.36
C TYR A 318 3.67 -14.61 -4.00
N TRP A 319 4.87 -15.16 -3.94
CA TRP A 319 5.72 -15.03 -2.76
C TRP A 319 7.21 -15.07 -3.11
N SER A 320 8.02 -14.46 -2.25
CA SER A 320 9.48 -14.45 -2.35
C SER A 320 10.14 -14.50 -0.98
N PHE A 321 11.45 -14.77 -0.96
CA PHE A 321 12.24 -15.04 0.23
C PHE A 321 13.56 -14.28 0.17
N ASN A 322 13.93 -13.62 1.28
CA ASN A 322 15.18 -12.90 1.44
C ASN A 322 15.79 -13.17 2.81
N GLU A 323 17.07 -13.54 2.85
CA GLU A 323 17.83 -13.69 4.11
C GLU A 323 18.56 -12.38 4.47
N VAL A 324 18.26 -11.83 5.64
CA VAL A 324 18.89 -10.60 6.18
C VAL A 324 19.77 -10.95 7.37
N LYS A 325 21.00 -11.39 7.08
CA LYS A 325 21.97 -11.88 8.08
C LYS A 325 22.26 -10.90 9.22
N GLN A 326 22.38 -9.60 8.90
CA GLN A 326 22.67 -8.55 9.89
C GLN A 326 21.55 -8.38 10.93
N LEU A 327 20.32 -8.73 10.56
CA LEU A 327 19.16 -8.65 11.45
C LEU A 327 18.77 -10.00 12.03
N CYS A 328 19.46 -11.08 11.66
CA CYS A 328 19.08 -12.45 12.02
C CYS A 328 17.62 -12.71 11.64
N ARG A 329 17.25 -12.28 10.43
CA ARG A 329 15.86 -12.27 9.99
C ARG A 329 15.74 -12.83 8.58
N TYR A 330 14.77 -13.69 8.36
CA TYR A 330 14.28 -14.07 7.04
C TYR A 330 13.04 -13.24 6.72
N ASP A 331 13.06 -12.51 5.62
CA ASP A 331 11.94 -11.72 5.13
C ASP A 331 11.26 -12.49 3.99
N ILE A 332 10.01 -12.88 4.20
CA ILE A 332 9.19 -13.59 3.22
C ILE A 332 8.12 -12.62 2.76
N GLU A 333 8.09 -12.27 1.48
CA GLU A 333 7.03 -11.40 0.95
C GLU A 333 5.92 -12.24 0.34
N ILE A 334 4.67 -11.88 0.63
CA ILE A 334 3.49 -12.54 0.08
C ILE A 334 2.56 -11.49 -0.52
N GLY A 335 2.20 -11.70 -1.77
CA GLY A 335 1.30 -10.84 -2.53
C GLY A 335 -0.15 -11.06 -2.14
N VAL A 336 -0.78 -10.07 -1.52
CA VAL A 336 -2.19 -10.07 -1.10
C VAL A 336 -2.94 -8.96 -1.80
N ARG A 337 -4.04 -9.30 -2.50
CA ARG A 337 -4.78 -8.36 -3.34
C ARG A 337 -5.49 -7.28 -2.53
N GLU A 338 -6.03 -7.65 -1.37
CA GLU A 338 -6.75 -6.75 -0.45
C GLU A 338 -5.85 -5.60 0.02
N VAL A 339 -4.55 -5.85 0.16
CA VAL A 339 -3.57 -4.81 0.54
C VAL A 339 -3.43 -3.74 -0.55
N CYS A 340 -3.72 -4.05 -1.82
CA CYS A 340 -3.64 -3.06 -2.91
C CYS A 340 -4.67 -1.95 -2.77
N GLU A 341 -5.91 -2.28 -2.40
CA GLU A 341 -6.96 -1.29 -2.17
C GLU A 341 -6.60 -0.39 -0.98
N TRP A 342 -6.07 -0.97 0.10
CA TRP A 342 -5.66 -0.20 1.28
C TRP A 342 -4.43 0.66 1.02
N ASN A 343 -3.47 0.19 0.23
CA ASN A 343 -2.32 1.00 -0.17
C ASN A 343 -2.77 2.20 -1.02
N LEU A 344 -3.75 2.01 -1.91
CA LEU A 344 -4.34 3.10 -2.66
C LEU A 344 -5.02 4.12 -1.74
N GLU A 345 -5.79 3.66 -0.75
CA GLU A 345 -6.39 4.55 0.26
C GLU A 345 -5.33 5.27 1.10
N TRP A 346 -4.26 4.57 1.48
CA TRP A 346 -3.13 5.10 2.24
C TRP A 346 -2.39 6.21 1.48
N ASP A 347 -2.09 5.98 0.20
CA ASP A 347 -1.42 6.96 -0.66
C ASP A 347 -2.32 8.18 -0.89
N ASN A 348 -3.63 7.97 -1.01
CA ASN A 348 -4.62 9.04 -1.10
C ASN A 348 -4.67 9.95 0.14
N LEU A 349 -4.10 9.56 1.29
CA LEU A 349 -4.00 10.43 2.46
C LEU A 349 -3.02 11.61 2.25
N ARG A 350 -2.09 11.48 1.29
CA ARG A 350 -1.12 12.51 0.91
C ARG A 350 -1.70 13.56 -0.04
N VAL A 351 -2.67 13.15 -0.86
CA VAL A 351 -3.38 14.03 -1.79
C VAL A 351 -4.06 15.12 -0.99
N THR A 352 -3.86 16.40 -1.34
CA THR A 352 -4.50 17.55 -0.70
C THR A 352 -5.57 18.13 -1.62
N PRO A 353 -6.86 18.18 -1.21
CA PRO A 353 -7.92 18.61 -2.08
C PRO A 353 -7.93 20.12 -2.23
N ILE A 354 -8.28 20.55 -3.44
CA ILE A 354 -8.59 21.93 -3.79
C ILE A 354 -10.12 22.02 -3.85
N PRO A 355 -10.79 22.50 -2.78
CA PRO A 355 -12.24 22.64 -2.80
C PRO A 355 -12.66 23.75 -3.76
N CYS A 356 -13.66 23.44 -4.59
CA CYS A 356 -14.20 24.29 -5.64
C CYS A 356 -15.73 24.34 -5.59
N VAL A 357 -16.31 25.43 -6.05
CA VAL A 357 -17.77 25.58 -6.21
C VAL A 357 -18.07 26.10 -7.61
N GLU A 358 -19.16 25.62 -8.21
CA GLU A 358 -19.67 26.20 -9.46
C GLU A 358 -20.30 27.57 -9.16
N LEU A 359 -19.80 28.60 -9.84
CA LEU A 359 -20.43 29.92 -9.86
C LEU A 359 -21.63 29.84 -10.81
N GLN A 360 -22.83 30.07 -10.27
CA GLN A 360 -24.07 30.15 -11.03
C GLN A 360 -24.30 31.54 -11.62
#